data_AF-A0A1V2LTY2-F1
#
_entry.id   AF-A0A1V2LTY2-F1
#
_cell.length_a   1.000
_cell.length_b   1.000
_cell.length_c   1.000
_cell.angle_alpha   90.00
_cell.angle_beta   90.00
_cell.angle_gamma   90.00
#
_symmetry.space_group_name_H-M   'P 1'
#
loop_
_entity.id
_entity.type
_entity.pdbx_description
1 polymer ?
#
loop_
_entity_poly.entity_id
_entity_poly.type
_entity_poly.pdbx_seq_one_letter_code
_entity_poly.pdbx_strand_id
1 'polypeptide(L)'
;MNLNLNIHLLPCNFEDINEKEIELNIKNKMNFIFLFELETDLTHPFMNKLVDQSFTKFFKLVPINSVEHIQSYYEQQISSKGIGELLKPITAAIVCLRDRVGQLPSNLKPAYTNNLLYLRDYLANPLYVKWPLPDLPHIGNFTSRDVERSLLTEVKFNFDNEEILREEEENRPSVHESLNTNFGGKTQMIGHIIQPRFSKKNPTVKNYYDNKRLEKNYLMNPLNKEYKYLSGISSELNQHDVLTHTLVHHFSNSIKKTTRLNEEVNSFNKVSNVRIKDFEVVIVAYEKLSRDLSETQQSHFNVNKKIEERNQQIEKIKHENTEYHDFIDKLSVSSTIDNEIKDYIVKDMEKYDILEEINRLEQKLEGVNNENKYMTEEIDRAEKAIVESHTQIDKHKINNQSLQKLVQKIKDDNSSIEAEEAELRTLNEKLKDLEEKHYELHAKIKETLINLSEIGHRSRHTNYHSRNKS
;
A
#
# COMPACT_ATOMS: atom_id res chain seq x y z
N MET A 1 -13.42 0.68 40.41
CA MET A 1 -12.93 2.07 40.57
C MET A 1 -13.64 2.92 39.54
N ASN A 2 -14.62 3.73 39.96
CA ASN A 2 -15.20 4.75 39.08
C ASN A 2 -14.18 5.88 38.97
N LEU A 3 -13.38 5.85 37.90
CA LEU A 3 -12.57 7.00 37.51
C LEU A 3 -13.53 8.08 37.01
N ASN A 4 -13.67 9.18 37.75
CA ASN A 4 -14.29 10.40 37.24
C ASN A 4 -13.32 11.00 36.20
N LEU A 5 -13.40 10.49 34.97
CA LEU A 5 -12.63 10.97 33.83
C LEU A 5 -13.37 12.13 33.18
N ASN A 6 -12.79 13.33 33.26
CA ASN A 6 -13.27 14.49 32.51
C ASN A 6 -12.35 14.71 31.31
N ILE A 7 -12.93 14.70 30.11
CA ILE A 7 -12.20 14.93 28.85
C ILE A 7 -12.55 16.34 28.38
N HIS A 8 -11.52 17.16 28.18
CA HIS A 8 -11.64 18.52 27.65
C HIS A 8 -11.12 18.55 26.22
N LEU A 9 -11.96 18.98 25.28
CA LEU A 9 -11.59 19.15 23.88
C LEU A 9 -11.22 20.61 23.64
N LEU A 10 -10.03 20.86 23.11
CA LEU A 10 -9.48 22.19 22.87
C LEU A 10 -9.17 22.34 21.37
N PRO A 11 -9.44 23.52 20.76
CA PRO A 11 -9.05 23.78 19.39
C PRO A 11 -7.53 24.01 19.28
N CYS A 12 -6.93 23.58 18.16
CA CYS A 12 -5.49 23.65 17.92
C CYS A 12 -4.97 25.09 17.75
N ASN A 13 -5.78 26.01 17.20
CA ASN A 13 -5.35 27.37 16.89
C ASN A 13 -5.41 28.35 18.06
N PHE A 14 -5.98 27.98 19.23
CA PHE A 14 -6.14 28.81 20.44
C PHE A 14 -6.74 30.23 20.27
N GLU A 15 -7.01 30.71 19.05
CA GLU A 15 -7.44 32.07 18.71
C GLU A 15 -8.88 32.38 19.15
N ASP A 16 -9.77 31.39 19.12
CA ASP A 16 -11.20 31.55 19.45
C ASP A 16 -11.55 31.17 20.90
N ILE A 17 -10.54 31.02 21.78
CA ILE A 17 -10.77 30.54 23.14
C ILE A 17 -11.19 31.69 24.07
N ASN A 18 -12.41 31.57 24.62
CA ASN A 18 -12.87 32.41 25.72
C ASN A 18 -12.20 31.97 27.03
N GLU A 19 -11.07 32.59 27.37
CA GLU A 19 -10.23 32.23 28.54
C GLU A 19 -11.04 32.11 29.85
N LYS A 20 -12.10 32.93 30.00
CA LYS A 20 -12.93 32.98 31.21
C LYS A 20 -13.83 31.75 31.41
N GLU A 21 -14.32 31.12 30.34
CA GLU A 21 -15.14 29.90 30.44
C GLU A 21 -14.30 28.65 30.75
N ILE A 22 -13.03 28.67 30.34
CA ILE A 22 -12.11 27.56 30.56
C ILE A 22 -11.56 27.57 31.98
N GLU A 23 -11.22 28.74 32.55
CA GLU A 23 -10.80 28.87 33.95
C GLU A 23 -11.89 28.44 34.95
N LEU A 24 -13.18 28.61 34.59
CA LEU A 24 -14.32 28.18 35.40
C LEU A 24 -14.51 26.65 35.42
N ASN A 25 -14.18 25.98 34.31
CA ASN A 25 -14.40 24.54 34.11
C ASN A 25 -13.15 23.69 34.41
N ILE A 26 -11.94 24.23 34.28
CA ILE A 26 -10.67 23.55 34.52
C ILE A 26 -10.08 24.06 35.83
N LYS A 27 -10.52 23.49 36.95
CA LYS A 27 -10.00 23.81 38.29
C LYS A 27 -8.66 23.12 38.61
N ASN A 28 -8.34 22.04 37.91
CA ASN A 28 -7.15 21.22 38.13
C ASN A 28 -6.28 21.20 36.86
N LYS A 29 -4.95 21.18 37.04
CA LYS A 29 -4.00 21.01 35.92
C LYS A 29 -4.18 19.65 35.24
N MET A 30 -3.91 19.59 33.94
CA MET A 30 -4.09 18.36 33.16
C MET A 30 -2.99 17.35 33.43
N ASN A 31 -3.36 16.09 33.68
CA ASN A 31 -2.39 14.99 33.82
C ASN A 31 -1.87 14.52 32.45
N PHE A 32 -2.74 14.50 31.43
CA PHE A 32 -2.42 14.00 30.10
C PHE A 32 -2.96 14.95 29.03
N ILE A 33 -2.16 15.18 27.99
CA ILE A 33 -2.55 15.97 26.82
C ILE A 33 -2.35 15.10 25.57
N PHE A 34 -3.41 14.94 24.79
CA PHE A 34 -3.39 14.22 23.52
C PHE A 34 -3.39 15.21 22.35
N LEU A 35 -2.39 15.10 21.49
CA LEU A 35 -2.21 15.90 20.29
C LEU A 35 -2.69 15.07 19.10
N PHE A 36 -3.75 15.54 18.45
CA PHE A 36 -4.35 14.88 17.29
C PHE A 36 -3.77 15.40 15.96
N GLU A 37 -3.39 16.67 15.90
CA GLU A 37 -2.90 17.31 14.68
C GLU A 37 -1.45 17.77 14.81
N LEU A 38 -0.78 17.88 13.67
CA LEU A 38 0.62 18.27 13.62
C LEU A 38 0.87 19.75 13.91
N GLU A 39 -0.12 20.60 13.64
CA GLU A 39 -0.01 22.05 13.71
C GLU A 39 -0.13 22.60 15.14
N THR A 40 -0.18 21.72 16.15
CA THR A 40 -0.37 22.16 17.54
C THR A 40 0.88 22.88 18.05
N ASP A 41 0.77 24.19 18.26
CA ASP A 41 1.84 24.97 18.85
C ASP A 41 1.91 24.76 20.38
N LEU A 42 2.88 23.95 20.81
CA LEU A 42 3.15 23.71 22.23
C LEU A 42 3.76 24.92 22.94
N THR A 43 4.21 25.94 22.20
CA THR A 43 4.83 27.15 22.77
C THR A 43 3.82 28.25 23.09
N HIS A 44 2.55 28.06 22.71
CA HIS A 44 1.52 29.05 22.93
C HIS A 44 1.34 29.36 24.44
N PRO A 45 1.24 30.64 24.85
CA PRO A 45 1.15 31.04 26.27
C PRO A 45 0.01 30.37 27.05
N PHE A 46 -1.07 30.03 26.36
CA PHE A 46 -2.23 29.35 26.94
C PHE A 46 -1.90 27.92 27.41
N MET A 47 -1.02 27.20 26.71
CA MET A 47 -0.61 25.84 27.10
C MET A 47 0.13 25.84 28.44
N ASN A 48 0.92 26.89 28.72
CA ASN A 48 1.61 27.04 30.01
C ASN A 48 0.65 27.19 31.20
N LYS A 49 -0.60 27.66 30.98
CA LYS A 49 -1.62 27.74 32.04
C LYS A 49 -2.22 26.35 32.36
N LEU A 50 -2.27 25.45 31.38
CA LEU A 50 -2.88 24.11 31.49
C LEU A 50 -1.88 23.02 31.94
N VAL A 51 -0.59 23.23 31.64
CA VAL A 51 0.49 22.26 31.82
C VAL A 51 1.19 22.47 33.16
N ASP A 52 1.41 21.37 33.88
CA ASP A 52 2.45 21.31 34.90
C ASP A 52 3.69 20.64 34.29
N GLN A 53 4.79 21.39 34.16
CA GLN A 53 6.02 20.90 33.52
C GLN A 53 6.56 19.61 34.16
N SER A 54 6.24 19.35 35.44
CA SER A 54 6.73 18.18 36.16
C SER A 54 5.79 16.97 36.06
N PHE A 55 4.49 17.17 35.81
CA PHE A 55 3.46 16.13 35.93
C PHE A 55 2.71 15.83 34.63
N THR A 56 2.55 16.80 33.74
CA THR A 56 1.78 16.62 32.50
C THR A 56 2.59 15.85 31.46
N LYS A 57 2.00 14.79 30.89
CA LYS A 57 2.60 14.04 29.77
C LYS A 57 1.87 14.33 28.46
N PHE A 58 2.64 14.44 27.39
CA PHE A 58 2.14 14.66 26.03
C PHE A 58 2.13 13.37 25.24
N PHE A 59 1.01 13.06 24.60
CA PHE A 59 0.87 11.97 23.66
C PHE A 59 0.54 12.52 22.28
N LYS A 60 1.41 12.27 21.31
CA LYS A 60 1.14 12.59 19.91
C LYS A 60 0.61 11.33 19.23
N LEU A 61 -0.60 11.41 18.69
CA LEU A 61 -1.17 10.31 17.92
C LEU A 61 -0.64 10.40 16.49
N VAL A 62 0.23 9.46 16.13
CA VAL A 62 0.93 9.46 14.85
C VAL A 62 0.66 8.15 14.12
N PRO A 63 -0.06 8.16 12.99
CA PRO A 63 -0.16 6.98 12.14
C PRO A 63 1.21 6.64 11.56
N ILE A 64 1.60 5.36 11.59
CA ILE A 64 2.93 4.96 11.11
C ILE A 64 3.01 5.14 9.60
N ASN A 65 4.14 5.69 9.12
CA ASN A 65 4.43 5.97 7.71
C ASN A 65 3.51 6.98 7.03
N SER A 66 2.63 7.67 7.77
CA SER A 66 1.83 8.76 7.23
C SER A 66 2.63 10.07 7.18
N VAL A 67 2.00 11.12 6.65
CA VAL A 67 2.58 12.46 6.57
C VAL A 67 3.02 12.96 7.94
N GLU A 68 2.23 12.68 8.97
CA GLU A 68 2.49 13.08 10.36
C GLU A 68 3.76 12.46 10.91
N HIS A 69 3.99 11.17 10.62
CA HIS A 69 5.21 10.47 11.01
C HIS A 69 6.42 11.03 10.27
N ILE A 70 6.28 11.20 8.96
CA ILE A 70 7.33 11.69 8.07
C ILE A 70 7.78 13.09 8.47
N GLN A 71 6.83 14.01 8.64
CA GLN A 71 7.13 15.38 9.01
C GLN A 71 7.73 15.45 10.41
N SER A 72 7.14 14.76 11.40
CA SER A 72 7.67 14.75 12.77
C SER A 72 9.09 14.19 12.86
N TYR A 73 9.45 13.25 12.00
CA TYR A 73 10.77 12.65 11.93
C TYR A 73 11.79 13.61 11.28
N TYR A 74 11.46 14.18 10.12
CA TYR A 74 12.38 15.09 9.41
C TYR A 74 12.54 16.45 10.10
N GLU A 75 11.51 16.96 10.79
CA GLU A 75 11.61 18.18 11.61
C GLU A 75 12.59 18.02 12.78
N GLN A 76 12.73 16.82 13.34
CA GLN A 76 13.71 16.55 14.40
C GLN A 76 15.16 16.51 13.87
N GLN A 77 15.35 16.16 12.60
CA GLN A 77 16.68 16.01 12.00
C GLN A 77 17.18 17.27 11.31
N ILE A 78 16.29 18.11 10.79
CA ILE A 78 16.65 19.26 9.94
C ILE A 78 16.27 20.56 10.66
N SER A 79 17.27 21.31 11.14
CA SER A 79 17.06 22.58 11.84
C SER A 79 16.61 23.73 10.92
N SER A 80 16.82 23.62 9.61
CA SER A 80 16.49 24.64 8.61
C SER A 80 15.13 24.36 7.95
N LYS A 81 14.17 25.29 8.13
CA LYS A 81 12.85 25.26 7.48
C LYS A 81 12.88 25.62 5.98
N GLY A 82 14.01 25.36 5.30
CA GLY A 82 14.16 25.66 3.88
C GLY A 82 13.34 24.70 3.02
N ILE A 83 12.65 25.23 2.01
CA ILE A 83 11.82 24.45 1.06
C ILE A 83 12.63 23.30 0.44
N GLY A 84 13.88 23.53 0.05
CA GLY A 84 14.71 22.50 -0.61
C GLY A 84 15.17 21.37 0.32
N GLU A 85 15.35 21.65 1.61
CA GLU A 85 15.95 20.72 2.57
C GLU A 85 14.89 19.92 3.33
N LEU A 86 13.76 20.54 3.68
CA LEU A 86 12.69 19.89 4.43
C LEU A 86 11.62 19.27 3.51
N LEU A 87 11.14 20.01 2.50
CA LEU A 87 10.02 19.55 1.68
C LEU A 87 10.42 18.39 0.75
N LYS A 88 11.63 18.40 0.21
CA LYS A 88 12.12 17.36 -0.71
C LYS A 88 12.14 15.96 -0.05
N PRO A 89 12.78 15.74 1.11
CA PRO A 89 12.76 14.43 1.75
C PRO A 89 11.36 14.05 2.26
N ILE A 90 10.57 15.01 2.76
CA ILE A 90 9.19 14.74 3.19
C ILE A 90 8.35 14.25 2.02
N THR A 91 8.32 14.98 0.90
CA THR A 91 7.53 14.59 -0.28
C THR A 91 8.01 13.28 -0.89
N ALA A 92 9.33 13.05 -0.95
CA ALA A 92 9.89 11.79 -1.42
C ALA A 92 9.46 10.61 -0.53
N ALA A 93 9.52 10.77 0.79
CA ALA A 93 9.07 9.76 1.73
C ALA A 93 7.57 9.49 1.64
N ILE A 94 6.73 10.53 1.47
CA ILE A 94 5.28 10.37 1.30
C ILE A 94 4.97 9.49 0.08
N VAL A 95 5.62 9.76 -1.05
CA VAL A 95 5.40 9.00 -2.28
C VAL A 95 5.91 7.57 -2.18
N CYS A 96 7.07 7.36 -1.54
CA CYS A 96 7.66 6.03 -1.41
C CYS A 96 7.00 5.16 -0.34
N LEU A 97 6.41 5.75 0.70
CA LEU A 97 5.81 5.03 1.82
C LEU A 97 4.28 4.89 1.72
N ARG A 98 3.62 5.46 0.71
CA ARG A 98 2.15 5.47 0.61
C ARG A 98 1.52 4.07 0.72
N ASP A 99 2.18 3.05 0.17
CA ASP A 99 1.65 1.67 0.15
C ASP A 99 1.74 0.98 1.52
N ARG A 100 2.48 1.58 2.46
CA ARG A 100 2.72 1.06 3.82
C ARG A 100 2.19 1.99 4.92
N VAL A 101 1.31 2.93 4.57
CA VAL A 101 0.68 3.84 5.53
C VAL A 101 -0.19 3.05 6.51
N GLY A 102 -0.05 3.34 7.81
CA GLY A 102 -0.81 2.71 8.88
C GLY A 102 -0.41 1.26 9.22
N GLN A 103 0.61 0.70 8.54
CA GLN A 103 1.06 -0.66 8.83
C GLN A 103 1.92 -0.69 10.10
N LEU A 104 1.35 -1.22 11.18
CA LEU A 104 2.06 -1.39 12.44
C LEU A 104 3.21 -2.41 12.31
N PRO A 105 4.41 -2.08 12.82
CA PRO A 105 5.49 -3.03 13.03
C PRO A 105 5.04 -4.28 13.81
N SER A 106 5.59 -5.45 13.48
CA SER A 106 5.16 -6.72 14.07
C SER A 106 5.30 -6.78 15.60
N ASN A 107 6.25 -6.06 16.18
CA ASN A 107 6.44 -5.91 17.63
C ASN A 107 5.32 -5.07 18.29
N LEU A 108 4.71 -4.12 17.58
CA LEU A 108 3.64 -3.28 18.10
C LEU A 108 2.25 -3.91 17.93
N LYS A 109 2.04 -4.79 16.94
CA LYS A 109 0.74 -5.42 16.68
C LYS A 109 0.08 -6.02 17.94
N PRO A 110 0.76 -6.84 18.77
CA PRO A 110 0.14 -7.42 19.96
C PRO A 110 -0.33 -6.37 20.98
N ALA A 111 0.39 -5.25 21.12
CA ALA A 111 0.02 -4.18 22.04
C ALA A 111 -1.31 -3.51 21.62
N TYR A 112 -1.50 -3.29 20.33
CA TYR A 112 -2.75 -2.73 19.78
C TYR A 112 -3.89 -3.76 19.75
N THR A 113 -3.62 -5.04 19.43
CA THR A 113 -4.63 -6.11 19.48
C THR A 113 -5.20 -6.30 20.88
N ASN A 114 -4.37 -6.10 21.91
CA ASN A 114 -4.77 -6.14 23.31
C ASN A 114 -5.33 -4.79 23.83
N ASN A 115 -5.87 -3.94 22.94
CA ASN A 115 -6.49 -2.65 23.27
C ASN A 115 -5.61 -1.74 24.14
N LEU A 116 -4.29 -1.77 23.94
CA LEU A 116 -3.31 -0.98 24.69
C LEU A 116 -3.36 -1.19 26.21
N LEU A 117 -3.83 -2.35 26.69
CA LEU A 117 -3.83 -2.71 28.11
C LEU A 117 -2.44 -2.59 28.75
N TYR A 118 -1.39 -2.77 27.94
CA TYR A 118 0.01 -2.59 28.32
C TYR A 118 0.35 -1.16 28.81
N LEU A 119 -0.43 -0.15 28.44
CA LEU A 119 -0.25 1.23 28.90
C LEU A 119 -0.84 1.48 30.30
N ARG A 120 -1.60 0.53 30.87
CA ARG A 120 -2.30 0.72 32.14
C ARG A 120 -1.36 1.11 33.29
N ASP A 121 -0.21 0.44 33.38
CA ASP A 121 0.76 0.69 34.46
C ASP A 121 1.44 2.06 34.30
N TYR A 122 1.69 2.46 33.06
CA TYR A 122 2.21 3.79 32.74
C TYR A 122 1.19 4.90 33.06
N LEU A 123 -0.08 4.70 32.68
CA LEU A 123 -1.15 5.66 32.94
C LEU A 123 -1.47 5.77 34.44
N ALA A 124 -1.26 4.71 35.22
CA ALA A 124 -1.43 4.73 36.67
C ALA A 124 -0.31 5.52 37.37
N ASN A 125 0.95 5.37 36.92
CA ASN A 125 2.12 5.99 37.56
C ASN A 125 3.12 6.58 36.55
N PRO A 126 2.77 7.68 35.84
CA PRO A 126 3.56 8.22 34.72
C PRO A 126 4.91 8.85 35.11
N LEU A 127 5.16 9.05 36.41
CA LEU A 127 6.42 9.59 36.92
C LEU A 127 7.48 8.52 37.15
N TYR A 128 7.07 7.30 37.52
CA TYR A 128 7.97 6.23 37.95
C TYR A 128 8.15 5.18 36.86
N VAL A 129 7.15 4.99 36.00
CA VAL A 129 7.17 4.01 34.91
C VAL A 129 7.67 4.70 33.64
N LYS A 130 8.65 4.10 32.97
CA LYS A 130 9.15 4.58 31.67
C LYS A 130 8.12 4.30 30.57
N TRP A 131 8.15 5.10 29.50
CA TRP A 131 7.31 4.87 28.34
C TRP A 131 7.53 3.45 27.80
N PRO A 132 6.47 2.62 27.71
CA PRO A 132 6.66 1.19 27.52
C PRO A 132 6.64 0.80 26.02
N LEU A 133 6.19 1.68 25.14
CA LEU A 133 6.23 1.46 23.69
C LEU A 133 7.58 1.94 23.11
N PRO A 134 8.08 1.30 22.04
CA PRO A 134 9.22 1.79 21.29
C PRO A 134 9.00 3.22 20.78
N ASP A 135 10.12 3.92 20.55
CA ASP A 135 10.12 5.20 19.84
C ASP A 135 9.67 5.02 18.37
N LEU A 136 9.34 6.15 17.73
CA LEU A 136 8.90 6.18 16.34
C LEU A 136 9.97 5.56 15.42
N PRO A 137 9.58 4.69 14.47
CA PRO A 137 10.53 4.00 13.61
C PRO A 137 11.24 4.97 12.66
N HIS A 138 12.53 4.73 12.42
CA HIS A 138 13.33 5.56 11.52
C HIS A 138 12.81 5.50 10.07
N ILE A 139 12.78 6.66 9.41
CA ILE A 139 12.39 6.79 8.00
C ILE A 139 13.65 6.91 7.13
N GLY A 140 13.77 6.05 6.12
CA GLY A 140 14.91 6.07 5.21
C GLY A 140 14.91 7.32 4.32
N ASN A 141 16.09 7.77 3.89
CA ASN A 141 16.21 8.86 2.92
C ASN A 141 15.95 8.32 1.52
N PHE A 142 14.97 8.91 0.83
CA PHE A 142 14.58 8.51 -0.52
C PHE A 142 15.21 9.42 -1.56
N THR A 143 15.76 8.81 -2.62
CA THR A 143 16.33 9.52 -3.76
C THR A 143 15.27 9.80 -4.82
N SER A 144 15.59 10.68 -5.77
CA SER A 144 14.72 10.97 -6.93
C SER A 144 14.37 9.69 -7.70
N ARG A 145 15.29 8.72 -7.74
CA ARG A 145 15.11 7.41 -8.39
C ARG A 145 14.11 6.52 -7.66
N ASP A 146 14.08 6.58 -6.34
CA ASP A 146 13.12 5.80 -5.54
C ASP A 146 11.70 6.33 -5.74
N VAL A 147 11.55 7.66 -5.82
CA VAL A 147 10.28 8.32 -6.15
C VAL A 147 9.83 7.95 -7.55
N GLU A 148 10.72 8.03 -8.56
CA GLU A 148 10.43 7.61 -9.93
C GLU A 148 9.97 6.15 -9.97
N ARG A 149 10.71 5.25 -9.30
CA ARG A 149 10.34 3.84 -9.21
C ARG A 149 8.97 3.63 -8.54
N SER A 150 8.68 4.34 -7.44
CA SER A 150 7.39 4.26 -6.75
C SER A 150 6.24 4.71 -7.65
N LEU A 151 6.40 5.84 -8.35
CA LEU A 151 5.38 6.36 -9.26
C LEU A 151 5.18 5.47 -10.50
N LEU A 152 6.26 4.88 -11.02
CA LEU A 152 6.17 3.96 -12.17
C LEU A 152 5.39 2.68 -11.85
N THR A 153 5.23 2.29 -10.59
CA THR A 153 4.35 1.16 -10.22
C THR A 153 2.87 1.45 -10.44
N GLU A 154 2.47 2.73 -10.49
CA GLU A 154 1.08 3.14 -10.76
C GLU A 154 0.78 3.22 -12.25
N VAL A 155 1.82 3.42 -13.08
CA VAL A 155 1.70 3.50 -14.54
C VAL A 155 1.36 2.12 -15.09
N LYS A 156 0.07 1.79 -15.12
CA LYS A 156 -0.44 0.69 -15.94
C LYS A 156 -0.34 1.15 -17.39
N PHE A 157 0.63 0.62 -18.12
CA PHE A 157 0.63 0.74 -19.57
C PHE A 157 -0.64 0.07 -20.11
N ASN A 158 -1.61 0.88 -20.54
CA ASN A 158 -2.66 0.41 -21.42
C ASN A 158 -2.01 0.14 -22.77
N PHE A 159 -1.58 -1.10 -22.99
CA PHE A 159 -1.08 -1.57 -24.29
C PHE A 159 -2.16 -1.54 -25.39
N ASP A 160 -3.38 -1.12 -25.08
CA ASP A 160 -4.44 -0.82 -26.05
C ASP A 160 -4.22 0.52 -26.77
N ASN A 161 -3.16 1.27 -26.47
CA ASN A 161 -2.74 2.41 -27.29
C ASN A 161 -2.12 1.90 -28.61
N GLU A 162 -3.01 1.68 -29.58
CA GLU A 162 -2.72 1.39 -31.00
C GLU A 162 -1.69 2.34 -31.64
N GLU A 163 -1.50 3.53 -31.07
CA GLU A 163 -0.55 4.54 -31.56
C GLU A 163 0.92 4.18 -31.24
N ILE A 164 1.19 3.60 -30.07
CA ILE A 164 2.54 3.16 -29.66
C ILE A 164 2.93 1.87 -30.41
N LEU A 165 1.97 0.96 -30.61
CA LEU A 165 2.18 -0.27 -31.39
C LEU A 165 2.50 0.04 -32.86
N ARG A 166 1.89 1.08 -33.44
CA ARG A 166 2.19 1.53 -34.80
C ARG A 166 3.55 2.22 -34.90
N GLU A 167 3.93 3.06 -33.94
CA GLU A 167 5.26 3.67 -33.93
C GLU A 167 6.38 2.62 -33.76
N GLU A 168 6.15 1.54 -33.01
CA GLU A 168 7.09 0.42 -32.90
C GLU A 168 7.15 -0.45 -34.17
N GLU A 169 6.03 -0.64 -34.88
CA GLU A 169 5.99 -1.34 -36.16
C GLU A 169 6.62 -0.53 -37.30
N GLU A 170 6.40 0.78 -37.35
CA GLU A 170 6.95 1.69 -38.37
C GLU A 170 8.45 1.96 -38.18
N ASN A 171 8.97 1.90 -36.95
CA ASN A 171 10.39 2.11 -36.66
C ASN A 171 11.23 0.83 -36.60
N ARG A 172 10.68 -0.36 -36.88
CA ARG A 172 11.50 -1.58 -37.05
C ARG A 172 12.16 -1.58 -38.43
N PRO A 173 13.50 -1.50 -38.54
CA PRO A 173 14.15 -1.93 -39.76
C PRO A 173 13.89 -3.43 -39.93
N SER A 174 13.69 -3.88 -41.17
CA SER A 174 13.45 -5.29 -41.49
C SER A 174 14.67 -6.15 -41.12
N VAL A 175 14.75 -6.60 -39.87
CA VAL A 175 15.80 -7.51 -39.42
C VAL A 175 15.27 -8.93 -39.55
N HIS A 176 15.46 -9.51 -40.73
CA HIS A 176 15.30 -10.95 -40.94
C HIS A 176 16.58 -11.76 -40.62
N GLU A 177 17.63 -11.11 -40.11
CA GLU A 177 18.89 -11.75 -39.73
C GLU A 177 19.42 -11.17 -38.42
N SER A 178 19.08 -11.79 -37.28
CA SER A 178 19.89 -11.85 -36.04
C SER A 178 19.06 -12.27 -34.82
N LEU A 179 18.37 -13.40 -34.89
CA LEU A 179 18.00 -14.13 -33.67
C LEU A 179 19.09 -15.15 -33.37
N ASN A 180 20.13 -14.69 -32.67
CA ASN A 180 21.11 -15.55 -32.02
C ASN A 180 20.45 -16.15 -30.76
N THR A 181 19.70 -17.24 -30.94
CA THR A 181 19.14 -18.04 -29.86
C THR A 181 20.23 -18.94 -29.28
N ASN A 182 21.11 -18.36 -28.45
CA ASN A 182 22.03 -19.12 -27.61
C ASN A 182 22.10 -18.50 -26.22
N PHE A 183 21.00 -18.62 -25.45
CA PHE A 183 21.07 -18.60 -24.00
C PHE A 183 20.13 -19.68 -23.45
N GLY A 184 20.68 -20.88 -23.29
CA GLY A 184 20.13 -21.93 -22.45
C GLY A 184 20.40 -21.59 -20.99
N GLY A 185 19.36 -21.27 -20.24
CA GLY A 185 19.43 -21.04 -18.80
C GLY A 185 18.03 -20.88 -18.24
N LYS A 186 17.56 -21.89 -17.48
CA LYS A 186 16.27 -21.90 -16.81
C LYS A 186 16.21 -20.76 -15.78
N THR A 187 15.58 -19.65 -16.13
CA THR A 187 15.09 -18.67 -15.15
C THR A 187 13.62 -18.98 -14.88
N GLN A 188 13.34 -19.50 -13.69
CA GLN A 188 11.98 -19.57 -13.16
C GLN A 188 11.50 -18.15 -12.89
N MET A 189 10.66 -17.63 -13.78
CA MET A 189 9.96 -16.36 -13.57
C MET A 189 8.96 -16.54 -12.43
N ILE A 190 9.24 -15.85 -11.32
CA ILE A 190 8.34 -15.61 -10.19
C ILE A 190 7.04 -15.01 -10.75
N GLY A 191 5.94 -15.74 -10.57
CA GLY A 191 4.64 -15.38 -11.13
C GLY A 191 4.01 -14.20 -10.42
N HIS A 192 4.16 -12.99 -10.98
CA HIS A 192 3.34 -11.80 -10.69
C HIS A 192 3.17 -10.88 -11.93
N ILE A 193 3.14 -11.46 -13.13
CA ILE A 193 2.58 -10.80 -14.31
C ILE A 193 1.50 -11.73 -14.83
N ILE A 194 0.25 -11.43 -14.48
CA ILE A 194 -0.91 -11.99 -15.18
C ILE A 194 -0.78 -11.47 -16.60
N GLN A 195 -0.24 -12.28 -17.51
CA GLN A 195 -0.40 -12.05 -18.94
C GLN A 195 -1.87 -12.28 -19.25
N PRO A 196 -2.68 -11.26 -19.62
CA PRO A 196 -3.98 -11.53 -20.19
C PRO A 196 -3.73 -12.24 -21.52
N ARG A 197 -4.07 -13.52 -21.56
CA ARG A 197 -4.11 -14.30 -22.80
C ARG A 197 -4.95 -13.51 -23.79
N PHE A 198 -4.37 -13.26 -24.97
CA PHE A 198 -4.99 -12.79 -26.20
C PHE A 198 -6.53 -12.87 -26.15
N SER A 199 -7.20 -11.72 -25.97
CA SER A 199 -8.63 -11.66 -26.20
C SER A 199 -8.86 -11.95 -27.68
N LYS A 200 -9.62 -13.01 -27.96
CA LYS A 200 -10.01 -13.38 -29.31
C LYS A 200 -10.77 -12.19 -29.92
N LYS A 201 -10.19 -11.54 -30.94
CA LYS A 201 -10.91 -10.59 -31.79
C LYS A 201 -12.18 -11.28 -32.32
N ASN A 202 -13.36 -10.73 -32.05
CA ASN A 202 -14.58 -11.16 -32.73
C ASN A 202 -14.43 -10.86 -34.23
N PRO A 203 -14.47 -11.86 -35.12
CA PRO A 203 -14.21 -11.67 -36.56
C PRO A 203 -15.33 -10.90 -37.30
N THR A 204 -16.41 -10.54 -36.60
CA THR A 204 -17.63 -9.98 -37.21
C THR A 204 -17.74 -8.46 -37.12
N VAL A 205 -16.89 -7.79 -36.33
CA VAL A 205 -16.94 -6.32 -36.20
C VAL A 205 -15.78 -5.72 -36.99
N LYS A 206 -16.02 -5.41 -38.27
CA LYS A 206 -15.07 -4.61 -39.05
C LYS A 206 -14.98 -3.21 -38.45
N ASN A 207 -13.76 -2.74 -38.20
CA ASN A 207 -13.49 -1.42 -37.64
C ASN A 207 -14.09 -0.33 -38.55
N TYR A 208 -14.66 0.72 -37.95
CA TYR A 208 -15.33 1.83 -38.63
C TYR A 208 -14.49 2.42 -39.78
N TYR A 209 -13.17 2.52 -39.58
CA TYR A 209 -12.24 3.05 -40.58
C TYR A 209 -11.96 2.08 -41.74
N ASP A 210 -12.03 0.77 -41.51
CA ASP A 210 -11.86 -0.24 -42.56
C ASP A 210 -13.08 -0.31 -43.47
N ASN A 211 -14.28 -0.17 -42.91
CA ASN A 211 -15.50 0.00 -43.70
C ASN A 211 -15.45 1.28 -44.53
N LYS A 212 -14.98 2.40 -43.95
CA LYS A 212 -14.83 3.67 -44.69
C LYS A 212 -13.84 3.59 -45.86
N ARG A 213 -12.80 2.76 -45.74
CA ARG A 213 -11.82 2.49 -46.80
C ARG A 213 -12.41 1.60 -47.90
N LEU A 214 -13.14 0.56 -47.53
CA LEU A 214 -13.85 -0.32 -48.48
C LEU A 214 -14.90 0.45 -49.29
N GLU A 215 -15.62 1.39 -48.65
CA GLU A 215 -16.60 2.27 -49.30
C GLU A 215 -15.96 3.42 -50.10
N LYS A 216 -14.62 3.54 -50.11
CA LYS A 216 -13.87 4.61 -50.80
C LYS A 216 -14.31 6.05 -50.43
N ASN A 217 -14.94 6.23 -49.26
CA ASN A 217 -15.49 7.51 -48.82
C ASN A 217 -14.42 8.59 -48.58
N TYR A 218 -13.13 8.23 -48.52
CA TYR A 218 -12.00 9.18 -48.47
C TYR A 218 -11.72 9.89 -49.80
N LEU A 219 -12.18 9.35 -50.94
CA LEU A 219 -12.09 10.03 -52.25
C LEU A 219 -13.09 11.19 -52.36
N MET A 220 -14.17 11.17 -51.55
CA MET A 220 -15.20 12.21 -51.51
C MET A 220 -15.00 13.20 -50.36
N ASN A 221 -13.80 13.22 -49.75
CA ASN A 221 -13.48 14.21 -48.72
C ASN A 221 -13.52 15.62 -49.35
N PRO A 222 -14.41 16.53 -48.91
CA PRO A 222 -14.52 17.88 -49.47
C PRO A 222 -13.24 18.71 -49.31
N LEU A 223 -12.31 18.31 -48.43
CA LEU A 223 -10.99 18.90 -48.27
C LEU A 223 -9.99 18.56 -49.39
N ASN A 224 -10.31 17.57 -50.25
CA ASN A 224 -9.47 17.17 -51.38
C ASN A 224 -9.84 17.89 -52.69
N LYS A 225 -10.79 18.85 -52.67
CA LYS A 225 -11.05 19.73 -53.81
C LYS A 225 -10.17 20.97 -53.71
N GLU A 226 -9.39 21.17 -54.76
CA GLU A 226 -8.49 22.29 -55.08
C GLU A 226 -8.13 23.25 -53.93
N TYR A 227 -6.84 23.24 -53.58
CA TYR A 227 -6.14 24.14 -52.64
C TYR A 227 -6.51 25.64 -52.78
N LYS A 228 -7.07 26.01 -53.93
CA LYS A 228 -7.60 27.31 -54.32
C LYS A 228 -8.75 27.82 -53.43
N TYR A 229 -9.60 26.93 -52.90
CA TYR A 229 -10.74 27.31 -52.06
C TYR A 229 -10.38 27.45 -50.57
N LEU A 230 -9.29 26.82 -50.14
CA LEU A 230 -8.88 26.80 -48.74
C LEU A 230 -8.05 28.03 -48.33
N SER A 231 -7.31 28.62 -49.28
CA SER A 231 -6.46 29.78 -49.01
C SER A 231 -7.13 31.14 -49.26
N GLY A 232 -8.24 31.19 -50.00
CA GLY A 232 -8.94 32.44 -50.32
C GLY A 232 -8.17 33.41 -51.21
N ILE A 233 -7.09 32.95 -51.87
CA ILE A 233 -6.23 33.79 -52.72
C ILE A 233 -6.64 33.60 -54.19
N SER A 234 -7.01 34.70 -54.85
CA SER A 234 -7.42 34.74 -56.26
C SER A 234 -6.29 34.30 -57.21
N SER A 235 -6.67 33.82 -58.39
CA SER A 235 -5.77 33.30 -59.44
C SER A 235 -4.86 34.35 -60.11
N GLU A 236 -4.66 35.51 -59.50
CA GLU A 236 -3.86 36.61 -60.04
C GLU A 236 -2.51 36.80 -59.32
N LEU A 237 -2.22 35.99 -58.29
CA LEU A 237 -0.92 36.01 -57.63
C LEU A 237 0.01 34.93 -58.20
N ASN A 238 1.17 35.39 -58.68
CA ASN A 238 2.21 34.54 -59.25
C ASN A 238 2.60 33.42 -58.29
N GLN A 239 2.76 32.20 -58.82
CA GLN A 239 3.07 30.97 -58.08
C GLN A 239 4.34 31.07 -57.19
N HIS A 240 5.17 32.10 -57.40
CA HIS A 240 6.34 32.42 -56.59
C HIS A 240 6.01 33.02 -55.20
N ASP A 241 4.86 33.69 -55.02
CA ASP A 241 4.45 34.25 -53.72
C ASP A 241 3.79 33.20 -52.80
N VAL A 242 3.24 32.14 -53.39
CA VAL A 242 2.78 30.95 -52.65
C VAL A 242 3.98 30.13 -52.17
N LEU A 243 5.08 30.13 -52.94
CA LEU A 243 6.33 29.47 -52.58
C LEU A 243 6.97 30.12 -51.35
N THR A 244 6.98 31.46 -51.26
CA THR A 244 7.56 32.18 -50.10
C THR A 244 6.79 31.92 -48.82
N HIS A 245 5.45 31.95 -48.81
CA HIS A 245 4.68 31.60 -47.60
C HIS A 245 4.84 30.14 -47.19
N THR A 246 4.88 29.21 -48.15
CA THR A 246 5.08 27.78 -47.89
C THR A 246 6.48 27.53 -47.33
N LEU A 247 7.51 28.15 -47.91
CA LEU A 247 8.88 28.08 -47.41
C LEU A 247 9.00 28.70 -46.02
N VAL A 248 8.43 29.89 -45.78
CA VAL A 248 8.42 30.53 -44.46
C VAL A 248 7.72 29.66 -43.43
N HIS A 249 6.63 28.97 -43.79
CA HIS A 249 5.95 28.02 -42.92
C HIS A 249 6.84 26.80 -42.62
N HIS A 250 7.48 26.20 -43.62
CA HIS A 250 8.41 25.08 -43.43
C HIS A 250 9.64 25.47 -42.60
N PHE A 251 10.19 26.68 -42.80
CA PHE A 251 11.26 27.22 -41.98
C PHE A 251 10.79 27.46 -40.55
N SER A 252 9.60 28.05 -40.37
CA SER A 252 9.01 28.25 -39.04
C SER A 252 8.77 26.93 -38.31
N ASN A 253 8.27 25.90 -39.00
CA ASN A 253 8.08 24.58 -38.42
C ASN A 253 9.41 23.88 -38.11
N SER A 254 10.40 24.02 -38.99
CA SER A 254 11.76 23.51 -38.73
C SER A 254 12.40 24.21 -37.53
N ILE A 255 12.26 25.53 -37.42
CA ILE A 255 12.74 26.31 -36.27
C ILE A 255 12.02 25.84 -35.01
N LYS A 256 10.68 25.73 -35.01
CA LYS A 256 9.91 25.22 -33.86
C LYS A 256 10.34 23.82 -33.46
N LYS A 257 10.57 22.92 -34.43
CA LYS A 257 11.06 21.56 -34.18
C LYS A 257 12.44 21.59 -33.53
N THR A 258 13.36 22.40 -34.05
CA THR A 258 14.70 22.58 -33.49
C THR A 258 14.67 23.19 -32.09
N THR A 259 13.82 24.19 -31.85
CA THR A 259 13.62 24.79 -30.53
C THR A 259 13.11 23.75 -29.53
N ARG A 260 12.10 22.96 -29.89
CA ARG A 260 11.56 21.89 -29.04
C ARG A 260 12.61 20.82 -28.74
N LEU A 261 13.40 20.42 -29.75
CA LEU A 261 14.49 19.46 -29.56
C LEU A 261 15.56 20.02 -28.61
N ASN A 262 15.88 21.31 -28.71
CA ASN A 262 16.84 21.96 -27.83
C ASN A 262 16.31 22.08 -26.39
N GLU A 263 15.02 22.37 -26.22
CA GLU A 263 14.35 22.32 -24.91
C GLU A 263 14.40 20.92 -24.29
N GLU A 264 14.16 19.88 -25.08
CA GLU A 264 14.22 18.49 -24.64
C GLU A 264 15.65 18.10 -24.20
N VAL A 265 16.66 18.45 -25.00
CA VAL A 265 18.09 18.25 -24.67
C VAL A 265 18.45 19.00 -23.38
N ASN A 266 17.99 20.24 -23.22
CA ASN A 266 18.22 21.00 -22.00
C ASN A 266 17.54 20.37 -20.77
N SER A 267 16.34 19.82 -20.94
CA SER A 267 15.64 19.05 -19.89
C SER A 267 16.44 17.80 -19.53
N PHE A 268 16.90 17.05 -20.54
CA PHE A 268 17.69 15.83 -20.36
C PHE A 268 19.00 16.12 -19.62
N ASN A 269 19.71 17.19 -20.00
CA ASN A 269 20.94 17.60 -19.34
C ASN A 269 20.70 18.00 -17.87
N LYS A 270 19.60 18.69 -17.56
CA LYS A 270 19.23 19.02 -16.17
C LYS A 270 18.98 17.75 -15.35
N VAL A 271 18.22 16.79 -15.89
CA VAL A 271 17.94 15.51 -15.21
C VAL A 271 19.22 14.69 -15.05
N SER A 272 20.08 14.65 -16.08
CA SER A 272 21.37 13.97 -16.05
C SER A 272 22.28 14.50 -14.95
N ASN A 273 22.39 15.83 -14.82
CA ASN A 273 23.19 16.46 -13.76
C ASN A 273 22.67 16.11 -12.35
N VAL A 274 21.35 16.02 -12.16
CA VAL A 274 20.77 15.55 -10.89
C VAL A 274 21.12 14.09 -10.63
N ARG A 275 21.05 13.23 -11.66
CA ARG A 275 21.42 11.81 -11.55
C ARG A 275 22.89 11.62 -11.18
N ILE A 276 23.78 12.43 -11.74
CA ILE A 276 25.22 12.38 -11.42
C ILE A 276 25.44 12.75 -9.95
N LYS A 277 24.81 13.81 -9.45
CA LYS A 277 24.90 14.20 -8.04
C LYS A 277 24.34 13.13 -7.09
N ASP A 278 23.19 12.54 -7.42
CA ASP A 278 22.62 11.46 -6.62
C ASP A 278 23.57 10.24 -6.60
N PHE A 279 24.25 9.96 -7.72
CA PHE A 279 25.26 8.89 -7.80
C PHE A 279 26.50 9.16 -6.94
N GLU A 280 26.98 10.40 -6.90
CA GLU A 280 28.09 10.80 -6.01
C GLU A 280 27.76 10.57 -4.54
N VAL A 281 26.54 10.91 -4.10
CA VAL A 281 26.08 10.66 -2.72
C VAL A 281 26.08 9.17 -2.40
N VAL A 282 25.63 8.33 -3.34
CA VAL A 282 25.63 6.87 -3.18
C VAL A 282 27.04 6.31 -3.10
N ILE A 283 27.98 6.81 -3.92
CA ILE A 283 29.39 6.40 -3.85
C ILE A 283 29.98 6.70 -2.47
N VAL A 284 29.78 7.91 -1.95
CA VAL A 284 30.30 8.30 -0.63
C VAL A 284 29.72 7.42 0.48
N ALA A 285 28.42 7.09 0.39
CA ALA A 285 27.78 6.17 1.33
C ALA A 285 28.36 4.75 1.23
N TYR A 286 28.61 4.25 0.02
CA TYR A 286 29.21 2.95 -0.23
C TYR A 286 30.66 2.88 0.29
N GLU A 287 31.45 3.92 0.09
CA GLU A 287 32.81 4.02 0.63
C GLU A 287 32.83 4.01 2.15
N LYS A 288 31.88 4.71 2.79
CA LYS A 288 31.72 4.66 4.25
C LYS A 288 31.38 3.24 4.72
N LEU A 289 30.41 2.60 4.07
CA LEU A 289 30.03 1.22 4.40
C LEU A 289 31.19 0.23 4.22
N SER A 290 31.99 0.40 3.17
CA SER A 290 33.18 -0.41 2.91
C SER A 290 34.24 -0.24 4.01
N ARG A 291 34.43 0.98 4.50
CA ARG A 291 35.30 1.27 5.66
C ARG A 291 34.78 0.60 6.93
N ASP A 292 33.51 0.80 7.26
CA ASP A 292 32.87 0.20 8.45
C ASP A 292 32.95 -1.34 8.42
N LEU A 293 32.77 -1.94 7.23
CA LEU A 293 32.92 -3.38 7.02
C LEU A 293 34.36 -3.84 7.29
N SER A 294 35.35 -3.11 6.78
CA SER A 294 36.77 -3.42 6.96
C SER A 294 37.18 -3.32 8.44
N GLU A 295 36.70 -2.30 9.15
CA GLU A 295 36.93 -2.14 10.59
C GLU A 295 36.31 -3.29 11.39
N THR A 296 35.08 -3.67 11.04
CA THR A 296 34.38 -4.80 11.69
C THR A 296 35.10 -6.12 11.43
N GLN A 297 35.57 -6.36 10.21
CA GLN A 297 36.36 -7.55 9.86
C GLN A 297 37.68 -7.59 10.65
N GLN A 298 38.38 -6.46 10.79
CA GLN A 298 39.61 -6.40 11.58
C GLN A 298 39.34 -6.67 13.07
N SER A 299 38.26 -6.12 13.61
CA SER A 299 37.83 -6.40 14.99
C SER A 299 37.53 -7.89 15.19
N HIS A 300 36.79 -8.50 14.26
CA HIS A 300 36.47 -9.92 14.30
C HIS A 300 37.73 -10.80 14.21
N PHE A 301 38.68 -10.45 13.34
CA PHE A 301 39.97 -11.13 13.26
C PHE A 301 40.74 -11.06 14.59
N ASN A 302 40.78 -9.89 15.22
CA ASN A 302 41.44 -9.72 16.52
C ASN A 302 40.77 -10.53 17.63
N VAL A 303 39.43 -10.60 17.65
CA VAL A 303 38.67 -11.42 18.61
C VAL A 303 38.96 -12.91 18.39
N ASN A 304 38.92 -13.38 17.15
CA ASN A 304 39.25 -14.77 16.83
C ASN A 304 40.67 -15.14 17.25
N LYS A 305 41.64 -14.25 17.03
CA LYS A 305 43.02 -14.47 17.49
C LYS A 305 43.08 -14.63 19.02
N LYS A 306 42.37 -13.78 19.77
CA LYS A 306 42.30 -13.90 21.23
C LYS A 306 41.63 -15.21 21.69
N ILE A 307 40.59 -15.65 20.99
CA ILE A 307 39.93 -16.94 21.27
C ILE A 307 40.92 -18.08 21.06
N GLU A 308 41.69 -18.05 19.97
CA GLU A 308 42.69 -19.08 19.67
C GLU A 308 43.80 -19.13 20.73
N GLU A 309 44.32 -17.96 21.15
CA GLU A 309 45.30 -17.85 22.23
C GLU A 309 44.76 -18.41 23.55
N ARG A 310 43.49 -18.13 23.89
CA ARG A 310 42.84 -18.68 25.08
C ARG A 310 42.63 -20.19 24.99
N ASN A 311 42.25 -20.71 23.83
CA ASN A 311 42.10 -22.15 23.62
C ASN A 311 43.44 -22.87 23.81
N GLN A 312 44.54 -22.31 23.30
CA GLN A 312 45.88 -22.86 23.54
C GLN A 312 46.27 -22.85 25.01
N GLN A 313 45.90 -21.80 25.77
CA GLN A 313 46.11 -21.77 27.22
C GLN A 313 45.29 -22.84 27.94
N ILE A 314 44.03 -23.03 27.55
CA ILE A 314 43.16 -24.08 28.11
C ILE A 314 43.77 -25.47 27.87
N GLU A 315 44.26 -25.75 26.68
CA GLU A 315 44.89 -27.05 26.38
C GLU A 315 46.18 -27.28 27.16
N LYS A 316 47.00 -26.22 27.38
CA LYS A 316 48.17 -26.32 28.27
C LYS A 316 47.79 -26.65 29.71
N ILE A 317 46.80 -25.95 30.26
CA ILE A 317 46.33 -26.18 31.62
C ILE A 317 45.74 -27.58 31.76
N LYS A 318 44.99 -28.06 30.76
CA LYS A 318 44.51 -29.45 30.74
C LYS A 318 45.68 -30.44 30.78
N HIS A 319 46.72 -30.22 29.98
CA HIS A 319 47.88 -31.09 29.98
C HIS A 319 48.61 -31.08 31.32
N GLU A 320 48.84 -29.91 31.91
CA GLU A 320 49.43 -29.77 33.25
C GLU A 320 48.58 -30.50 34.31
N ASN A 321 47.25 -30.36 34.27
CA ASN A 321 46.36 -31.10 35.16
C ASN A 321 46.46 -32.62 34.99
N THR A 322 46.59 -33.11 33.74
CA THR A 322 46.80 -34.55 33.50
C THR A 322 48.14 -35.03 34.06
N GLU A 323 49.22 -34.24 33.94
CA GLU A 323 50.52 -34.59 34.51
C GLU A 323 50.48 -34.59 36.05
N TYR A 324 49.78 -33.64 36.66
CA TYR A 324 49.58 -33.60 38.11
C TYR A 324 48.75 -34.80 38.60
N HIS A 325 47.69 -35.20 37.88
CA HIS A 325 46.96 -36.42 38.21
C HIS A 325 47.84 -37.67 38.09
N ASP A 326 48.61 -37.82 37.01
CA ASP A 326 49.55 -38.94 36.87
C ASP A 326 50.61 -38.97 37.99
N PHE A 327 51.02 -37.81 38.50
CA PHE A 327 51.96 -37.71 39.62
C PHE A 327 51.31 -38.12 40.95
N ILE A 328 50.07 -37.70 41.19
CA ILE A 328 49.28 -38.11 42.36
C ILE A 328 49.03 -39.63 42.34
N ASP A 329 48.69 -40.18 41.17
CA ASP A 329 48.51 -41.62 41.00
C ASP A 329 49.79 -42.40 41.31
N LYS A 330 50.95 -41.91 40.86
CA LYS A 330 52.26 -42.53 41.18
C LYS A 330 52.57 -42.46 42.69
N LEU A 331 52.22 -41.37 43.36
CA LEU A 331 52.36 -41.23 44.81
C LEU A 331 51.45 -42.21 45.57
N SER A 332 50.23 -42.43 45.07
CA SER A 332 49.28 -43.39 45.64
C SER A 332 49.75 -44.84 45.54
N VAL A 333 50.70 -45.17 44.66
CA VAL A 333 51.23 -46.53 44.47
C VAL A 333 52.59 -46.74 45.14
N SER A 334 53.38 -45.68 45.35
CA SER A 334 54.76 -45.79 45.86
C SER A 334 54.86 -46.52 47.21
N SER A 335 55.90 -47.33 47.38
CA SER A 335 56.18 -48.13 48.59
C SER A 335 56.98 -47.40 49.67
N THR A 336 57.33 -46.14 49.43
CA THR A 336 58.19 -45.30 50.29
C THR A 336 57.43 -44.37 51.23
N ILE A 337 56.11 -44.28 51.10
CA ILE A 337 55.24 -43.38 51.87
C ILE A 337 54.52 -44.17 52.96
N ASP A 338 54.37 -43.57 54.13
CA ASP A 338 53.70 -44.15 55.28
C ASP A 338 52.23 -44.50 54.96
N ASN A 339 51.75 -45.64 55.48
CA ASN A 339 50.44 -46.19 55.09
C ASN A 339 49.26 -45.25 55.46
N GLU A 340 49.36 -44.48 56.54
CA GLU A 340 48.34 -43.49 56.92
C GLU A 340 48.24 -42.34 55.91
N ILE A 341 49.36 -41.84 55.41
CA ILE A 341 49.41 -40.76 54.42
C ILE A 341 48.83 -41.25 53.08
N LYS A 342 49.08 -42.51 52.73
CA LYS A 342 48.52 -43.18 51.56
C LYS A 342 46.99 -43.25 51.61
N ASP A 343 46.44 -43.58 52.78
CA ASP A 343 44.99 -43.64 53.00
C ASP A 343 44.33 -42.24 52.92
N TYR A 344 45.03 -41.19 53.38
CA TYR A 344 44.58 -39.79 53.19
C TYR A 344 44.56 -39.36 51.73
N ILE A 345 45.58 -39.72 50.94
CA ILE A 345 45.65 -39.39 49.51
C ILE A 345 44.51 -40.07 48.75
N VAL A 346 44.24 -41.36 49.02
CA VAL A 346 43.14 -42.10 48.39
C VAL A 346 41.78 -41.46 48.75
N LYS A 347 41.55 -41.12 50.02
CA LYS A 347 40.31 -40.45 50.43
C LYS A 347 40.14 -39.06 49.81
N ASP A 348 41.22 -38.30 49.63
CA ASP A 348 41.15 -36.99 48.98
C ASP A 348 40.90 -37.13 47.47
N MET A 349 41.43 -38.18 46.80
CA MET A 349 41.07 -38.52 45.42
C MET A 349 39.59 -38.89 45.28
N GLU A 350 39.08 -39.81 46.12
CA GLU A 350 37.66 -40.19 46.12
C GLU A 350 36.75 -38.97 46.34
N LYS A 351 37.15 -38.04 47.21
CA LYS A 351 36.43 -36.78 47.42
C LYS A 351 36.41 -35.91 46.16
N TYR A 352 37.50 -35.82 45.40
CA TYR A 352 37.53 -35.09 44.14
C TYR A 352 36.64 -35.74 43.08
N ASP A 353 36.65 -37.06 42.95
CA ASP A 353 35.77 -37.78 42.03
C ASP A 353 34.29 -37.52 42.37
N ILE A 354 33.94 -37.55 43.65
CA ILE A 354 32.59 -37.22 44.13
C ILE A 354 32.24 -35.75 43.80
N LEU A 355 33.16 -34.81 43.97
CA LEU A 355 32.93 -33.41 43.64
C LEU A 355 32.76 -33.18 42.12
N GLU A 356 33.49 -33.90 41.28
CA GLU A 356 33.34 -33.85 39.83
C GLU A 356 31.98 -34.42 39.41
N GLU A 357 31.56 -35.53 40.01
CA GLU A 357 30.26 -36.12 39.74
C GLU A 357 29.11 -35.22 40.22
N ILE A 358 29.26 -34.54 41.36
CA ILE A 358 28.32 -33.50 41.81
C ILE A 358 28.22 -32.38 40.77
N ASN A 359 29.35 -31.85 40.29
CA ASN A 359 29.35 -30.75 39.31
C ASN A 359 28.72 -31.18 37.97
N ARG A 360 28.99 -32.42 37.52
CA ARG A 360 28.36 -33.00 36.33
C ARG A 360 26.84 -33.14 36.50
N LEU A 361 26.38 -33.54 37.68
CA LEU A 361 24.96 -33.61 38.01
C LEU A 361 24.32 -32.22 38.11
N GLU A 362 25.02 -31.22 38.66
CA GLU A 362 24.57 -29.82 38.70
C GLU A 362 24.38 -29.25 37.30
N GLN A 363 25.35 -29.44 36.40
CA GLN A 363 25.22 -29.03 34.98
C GLN A 363 24.06 -29.72 34.29
N LYS A 364 23.86 -31.02 34.55
CA LYS A 364 22.71 -31.77 34.01
C LYS A 364 21.38 -31.26 34.56
N LEU A 365 21.33 -30.94 35.86
CA LEU A 365 20.16 -30.37 36.51
C LEU A 365 19.84 -28.99 35.93
N GLU A 366 20.84 -28.15 35.71
CA GLU A 366 20.69 -26.84 35.07
C GLU A 366 20.15 -26.98 33.64
N GLY A 367 20.67 -27.94 32.88
CA GLY A 367 20.15 -28.29 31.54
C GLY A 367 18.68 -28.68 31.57
N VAL A 368 18.29 -29.62 32.45
CA VAL A 368 16.90 -30.06 32.60
C VAL A 368 15.99 -28.93 33.10
N ASN A 369 16.48 -28.06 33.98
CA ASN A 369 15.70 -26.94 34.49
C ASN A 369 15.43 -25.90 33.39
N ASN A 370 16.44 -25.63 32.56
CA ASN A 370 16.28 -24.78 31.38
C ASN A 370 15.28 -25.38 30.37
N GLU A 371 15.38 -26.68 30.08
CA GLU A 371 14.42 -27.38 29.22
C GLU A 371 12.99 -27.34 29.78
N ASN A 372 12.81 -27.61 31.07
CA ASN A 372 11.51 -27.51 31.73
C ASN A 372 10.93 -26.10 31.66
N LYS A 373 11.77 -25.08 31.86
CA LYS A 373 11.34 -23.69 31.72
C LYS A 373 10.86 -23.40 30.29
N TYR A 374 11.63 -23.81 29.28
CA TYR A 374 11.23 -23.69 27.87
C TYR A 374 9.92 -24.42 27.57
N MET A 375 9.77 -25.65 28.08
CA MET A 375 8.57 -26.45 27.88
C MET A 375 7.34 -25.80 28.53
N THR A 376 7.51 -25.26 29.74
CA THR A 376 6.42 -24.56 30.46
C THR A 376 6.00 -23.31 29.69
N GLU A 377 6.96 -22.53 29.21
CA GLU A 377 6.66 -21.35 28.36
C GLU A 377 5.98 -21.74 27.05
N GLU A 378 6.33 -22.88 26.45
CA GLU A 378 5.69 -23.37 25.23
C GLU A 378 4.26 -23.87 25.46
N ILE A 379 4.02 -24.54 26.60
CA ILE A 379 2.67 -24.92 27.03
C ILE A 379 1.81 -23.66 27.23
N ASP A 380 2.32 -22.64 27.93
CA ASP A 380 1.61 -21.37 28.12
C ASP A 380 1.30 -20.67 26.78
N ARG A 381 2.23 -20.74 25.81
CA ARG A 381 2.01 -20.21 24.46
C ARG A 381 0.91 -20.99 23.73
N ALA A 382 0.93 -22.32 23.81
CA ALA A 382 -0.07 -23.17 23.19
C ALA A 382 -1.47 -22.94 23.81
N GLU A 383 -1.57 -22.82 25.13
CA GLU A 383 -2.83 -22.52 25.82
C GLU A 383 -3.40 -21.16 25.38
N LYS A 384 -2.56 -20.13 25.31
CA LYS A 384 -2.98 -18.81 24.79
C LYS A 384 -3.47 -18.90 23.35
N ALA A 385 -2.77 -19.62 22.48
CA ALA A 385 -3.17 -19.80 21.09
C ALA A 385 -4.51 -20.56 20.96
N ILE A 386 -4.76 -21.55 21.82
CA ILE A 386 -6.04 -22.26 21.88
C ILE A 386 -7.17 -21.32 22.28
N VAL A 387 -6.97 -20.51 23.33
CA VAL A 387 -7.96 -19.53 23.78
C VAL A 387 -8.26 -18.51 22.68
N GLU A 388 -7.22 -17.95 22.05
CA GLU A 388 -7.37 -17.01 20.94
C GLU A 388 -8.14 -17.64 19.77
N SER A 389 -7.81 -18.88 19.40
CA SER A 389 -8.53 -19.62 18.36
C SER A 389 -10.01 -19.79 18.68
N HIS A 390 -10.36 -20.16 19.91
CA HIS A 390 -11.76 -20.28 20.34
C HIS A 390 -12.50 -18.94 20.24
N THR A 391 -11.89 -17.84 20.68
CA THR A 391 -12.52 -16.52 20.57
C THR A 391 -12.74 -16.09 19.11
N GLN A 392 -11.84 -16.46 18.20
CA GLN A 392 -12.02 -16.20 16.76
C GLN A 392 -13.15 -17.05 16.17
N ILE A 393 -13.21 -18.33 16.54
CA ILE A 393 -14.31 -19.23 16.13
C ILE A 393 -15.65 -18.67 16.57
N ASP A 394 -15.77 -18.18 17.81
CA ASP A 394 -17.00 -17.59 18.32
C ASP A 394 -17.40 -16.32 17.56
N LYS A 395 -16.42 -15.44 17.25
CA LYS A 395 -16.66 -14.24 16.41
C LYS A 395 -17.15 -14.63 15.01
N HIS A 396 -16.53 -15.62 14.38
CA HIS A 396 -16.96 -16.12 13.07
C HIS A 396 -18.36 -16.75 13.13
N LYS A 397 -18.70 -17.43 14.22
CA LYS A 397 -20.03 -17.99 14.43
C LYS A 397 -21.09 -16.90 14.54
N ILE A 398 -20.82 -15.83 15.28
CA ILE A 398 -21.70 -14.66 15.38
C ILE A 398 -21.87 -13.97 14.00
N ASN A 399 -20.79 -13.79 13.25
CA ASN A 399 -20.85 -13.22 11.90
C ASN A 399 -21.63 -14.11 10.91
N ASN A 400 -21.47 -15.43 10.98
CA ASN A 400 -22.26 -16.33 10.15
C ASN A 400 -23.75 -16.24 10.49
N GLN A 401 -24.11 -16.10 11.76
CA GLN A 401 -25.51 -15.89 12.16
C GLN A 401 -26.07 -14.55 11.66
N SER A 402 -25.28 -13.46 11.69
CA SER A 402 -25.74 -12.16 11.17
C SER A 402 -25.89 -12.18 9.65
N LEU A 403 -24.97 -12.81 8.93
CA LEU A 403 -25.05 -13.01 7.49
C LEU A 403 -26.26 -13.86 7.10
N GLN A 404 -26.54 -14.95 7.83
CA GLN A 404 -27.73 -15.76 7.59
C GLN A 404 -29.03 -14.95 7.76
N LYS A 405 -29.12 -14.09 8.78
CA LYS A 405 -30.27 -13.18 8.95
C LYS A 405 -30.39 -12.20 7.78
N LEU A 406 -29.28 -11.68 7.29
CA LEU A 406 -29.27 -10.75 6.15
C LEU A 406 -29.69 -11.43 4.85
N VAL A 407 -29.21 -12.65 4.61
CA VAL A 407 -29.64 -13.48 3.47
C VAL A 407 -31.14 -13.77 3.54
N GLN A 408 -31.68 -14.06 4.74
CA GLN A 408 -33.12 -14.26 4.89
C GLN A 408 -33.90 -12.99 4.55
N LYS A 409 -33.46 -11.83 5.04
CA LYS A 409 -34.08 -10.54 4.71
C LYS A 409 -34.11 -10.27 3.21
N ILE A 410 -33.00 -10.52 2.50
CA ILE A 410 -32.94 -10.36 1.04
C ILE A 410 -33.92 -11.30 0.33
N LYS A 411 -34.07 -12.54 0.81
CA LYS A 411 -35.05 -13.48 0.24
C LYS A 411 -36.48 -13.00 0.43
N ASP A 412 -36.79 -12.48 1.62
CA ASP A 412 -38.11 -11.94 1.92
C ASP A 412 -38.40 -10.70 1.04
N ASP A 413 -37.43 -9.79 0.89
CA ASP A 413 -37.55 -8.61 0.02
C ASP A 413 -37.74 -8.99 -1.46
N ASN A 414 -36.99 -9.97 -1.98
CA ASN A 414 -37.16 -10.46 -3.35
C ASN A 414 -38.54 -11.08 -3.59
N SER A 415 -39.11 -11.78 -2.61
CA SER A 415 -40.46 -12.34 -2.76
C SER A 415 -41.54 -11.26 -2.89
N SER A 416 -41.35 -10.09 -2.25
CA SER A 416 -42.22 -8.93 -2.42
C SER A 416 -42.11 -8.33 -3.83
N ILE A 417 -40.88 -8.23 -4.35
CA ILE A 417 -40.63 -7.72 -5.71
C ILE A 417 -41.25 -8.66 -6.75
N GLU A 418 -41.11 -9.98 -6.60
CA GLU A 418 -41.73 -10.96 -7.50
C GLU A 418 -43.27 -10.85 -7.51
N ALA A 419 -43.89 -10.56 -6.35
CA ALA A 419 -45.32 -10.32 -6.27
C ALA A 419 -45.76 -9.03 -7.00
N GLU A 420 -45.02 -7.93 -6.81
CA GLU A 420 -45.27 -6.66 -7.51
C GLU A 420 -45.07 -6.79 -9.03
N GLU A 421 -44.06 -7.54 -9.47
CA GLU A 421 -43.85 -7.84 -10.89
C GLU A 421 -45.02 -8.64 -11.49
N ALA A 422 -45.56 -9.61 -10.74
CA ALA A 422 -46.73 -10.38 -11.18
C ALA A 422 -47.95 -9.47 -11.34
N GLU A 423 -48.20 -8.56 -10.38
CA GLU A 423 -49.29 -7.59 -10.48
C GLU A 423 -49.12 -6.65 -11.69
N LEU A 424 -47.92 -6.12 -11.92
CA LEU A 424 -47.61 -5.29 -13.09
C LEU A 424 -47.84 -6.02 -14.41
N ARG A 425 -47.52 -7.32 -14.49
CA ARG A 425 -47.80 -8.13 -15.69
C ARG A 425 -49.31 -8.22 -15.94
N THR A 426 -50.11 -8.50 -14.92
CA THR A 426 -51.58 -8.54 -15.08
C THR A 426 -52.17 -7.18 -15.47
N LEU A 427 -51.59 -6.08 -14.98
CA LEU A 427 -52.04 -4.74 -15.32
C LEU A 427 -51.69 -4.38 -16.77
N ASN A 428 -50.50 -4.76 -17.24
CA ASN A 428 -50.08 -4.58 -18.63
C ASN A 428 -50.95 -5.40 -19.60
N GLU A 429 -51.32 -6.63 -19.25
CA GLU A 429 -52.27 -7.43 -20.03
C GLU A 429 -53.64 -6.71 -20.14
N LYS A 430 -54.16 -6.21 -19.01
CA LYS A 430 -55.41 -5.41 -19.01
C LYS A 430 -55.30 -4.13 -19.83
N LEU A 431 -54.16 -3.44 -19.79
CA LEU A 431 -53.92 -2.24 -20.59
C LEU A 431 -53.98 -2.56 -22.07
N LYS A 432 -53.29 -3.64 -22.49
CA LYS A 432 -53.29 -4.10 -23.87
C LYS A 432 -54.69 -4.48 -24.37
N ASP A 433 -55.46 -5.19 -23.55
CA ASP A 433 -56.86 -5.50 -23.85
C ASP A 433 -57.72 -4.24 -24.02
N LEU A 434 -57.46 -3.19 -23.23
CA LEU A 434 -58.14 -1.90 -23.35
C LEU A 434 -57.72 -1.15 -24.62
N GLU A 435 -56.45 -1.18 -24.98
CA GLU A 435 -55.94 -0.57 -26.22
C GLU A 435 -56.56 -1.22 -27.46
N GLU A 436 -56.67 -2.56 -27.47
CA GLU A 436 -57.34 -3.30 -28.53
C GLU A 436 -58.83 -2.91 -28.64
N LYS A 437 -59.55 -2.86 -27.51
CA LYS A 437 -60.95 -2.39 -27.47
C LYS A 437 -61.10 -0.95 -27.95
N HIS A 438 -60.18 -0.05 -27.58
CA HIS A 438 -60.17 1.33 -28.02
C HIS A 438 -59.96 1.40 -29.54
N TYR A 439 -59.03 0.61 -30.08
CA TYR A 439 -58.80 0.53 -31.52
C TYR A 439 -60.03 0.02 -32.29
N GLU A 440 -60.69 -1.03 -31.78
CA GLU A 440 -61.94 -1.54 -32.35
C GLU A 440 -63.07 -0.49 -32.31
N LEU A 441 -63.22 0.21 -31.19
CA LEU A 441 -64.22 1.27 -31.05
C LEU A 441 -63.95 2.42 -32.02
N HIS A 442 -62.69 2.84 -32.14
CA HIS A 442 -62.27 3.87 -33.07
C HIS A 442 -62.53 3.44 -34.53
N ALA A 443 -62.27 2.18 -34.88
CA ALA A 443 -62.61 1.62 -36.19
C ALA A 443 -64.12 1.66 -36.46
N LYS A 444 -64.95 1.24 -35.50
CA LYS A 444 -66.42 1.31 -35.59
C LYS A 444 -66.91 2.76 -35.75
N ILE A 445 -66.36 3.71 -34.99
CA ILE A 445 -66.72 5.13 -35.13
C ILE A 445 -66.38 5.63 -36.53
N LYS A 446 -65.18 5.30 -37.03
CA LYS A 446 -64.76 5.67 -38.39
C LYS A 446 -65.70 5.09 -39.46
N GLU A 447 -66.09 3.83 -39.33
CA GLU A 447 -67.06 3.18 -40.22
C GLU A 447 -68.43 3.86 -40.17
N THR A 448 -68.94 4.17 -38.96
CA THR A 448 -70.21 4.91 -38.82
C THR A 448 -70.16 6.31 -39.42
N LEU A 449 -69.03 7.02 -39.31
CA LEU A 449 -68.83 8.33 -39.91
C LEU A 449 -68.80 8.27 -41.45
N ILE A 450 -68.19 7.22 -42.02
CA ILE A 450 -68.22 6.96 -43.47
C ILE A 450 -69.66 6.65 -43.91
N ASN A 451 -70.38 5.78 -43.20
CA ASN A 451 -71.78 5.48 -43.52
C ASN A 451 -72.69 6.71 -43.42
N LEU A 452 -72.45 7.61 -42.46
CA LEU A 452 -73.17 8.88 -42.33
C LEU A 452 -72.87 9.85 -43.47
N SER A 453 -71.62 9.92 -43.95
CA SER A 453 -71.28 10.76 -45.10
C SER A 453 -71.87 10.21 -46.41
N GLU A 454 -71.97 8.89 -46.56
CA GLU A 454 -72.63 8.25 -47.70
C GLU A 454 -74.16 8.48 -47.73
N ILE A 455 -74.83 8.54 -46.56
CA ILE A 455 -76.26 8.88 -46.46
C ILE A 455 -76.53 10.32 -46.94
N GLY A 456 -75.57 11.24 -46.77
CA GLY A 456 -75.65 12.61 -47.28
C GLY A 456 -75.66 12.75 -48.81
N HIS A 457 -75.26 11.70 -49.54
CA HIS A 457 -75.15 11.71 -51.01
C HIS A 457 -76.25 10.96 -51.76
N ARG A 458 -77.29 10.45 -51.08
CA ARG A 458 -78.46 9.88 -51.77
C ARG A 458 -79.36 11.00 -52.34
N SER A 459 -79.20 11.21 -53.64
CA SER A 459 -80.14 11.95 -54.51
C SER A 459 -81.58 11.51 -54.25
N ARG A 460 -82.49 12.48 -54.06
CA ARG A 460 -83.94 12.27 -53.97
C ARG A 460 -84.45 11.69 -55.29
N HIS A 461 -84.57 10.37 -55.39
CA HIS A 461 -85.46 9.75 -56.36
C HIS A 461 -86.88 9.66 -55.77
N THR A 462 -87.72 10.60 -56.18
CA THR A 462 -89.18 10.51 -56.03
C THR A 462 -89.73 9.51 -57.05
N ASN A 463 -90.17 8.34 -56.60
CA ASN A 463 -91.04 7.46 -57.39
C ASN A 463 -92.49 7.73 -57.02
N TYR A 464 -93.23 8.33 -57.96
CA TYR A 464 -94.68 8.37 -57.94
C TYR A 464 -95.21 6.97 -58.21
N HIS A 465 -95.90 6.38 -57.23
CA HIS A 465 -96.87 5.33 -57.50
C HIS A 465 -98.20 5.68 -56.85
N SER A 466 -99.17 5.92 -57.73
CA SER A 466 -100.57 6.13 -57.47
C SER A 466 -101.22 4.89 -56.86
N ARG A 467 -102.08 5.14 -55.86
CA ARG A 467 -103.21 4.31 -55.43
C ARG A 467 -103.85 3.52 -56.58
N ASN A 468 -104.12 2.22 -56.39
CA ASN A 468 -105.50 1.73 -56.19
C ASN A 468 -105.62 0.19 -56.15
N LYS A 469 -106.50 -0.24 -55.22
CA LYS A 469 -107.45 -1.38 -55.25
C LYS A 469 -106.98 -2.81 -54.88
N SER A 470 -107.72 -3.29 -53.87
CA SER A 470 -108.02 -4.65 -53.40
C SER A 470 -107.09 -5.22 -52.35
#